data_AF-A0A4Z2CG96-F1
#
_entry.id   AF-A0A4Z2CG96-F1
#
_cell.length_a   1.000
_cell.length_b   1.000
_cell.length_c   1.000
_cell.angle_alpha   90.00
_cell.angle_beta   90.00
_cell.angle_gamma   90.00
#
_symmetry.space_group_name_H-M   'P 1'
#
loop_
_entity.id
_entity.type
_entity.pdbx_description
1 polymer ?
#
loop_
_entity_poly.entity_id
_entity_poly.type
_entity_poly.pdbx_seq_one_letter_code
_entity_poly.pdbx_strand_id
1 'polypeptide(L)'
;MQPVCAPPPPHRGPGWGAAVCQCFIPFCAHTSLASLIFSSPRISPLHAVTFALACGVPGVALLTLAVNPLTGLLGALNIFLYTCCYTPLKRLSIANTWVGAVVGAIPPVMGWTAATGCLEPGALLLGALLYSWQFPHFNALSWNLREDYSRGGYRMMSVTHPGLCKRVALRHSLGLVGLSALAPAVDLTTWAFPVVSLPINLYISYLAVRFYHKSDRSNARKLFFCSLWHLPMLLLLALTCKKPRRDADAPAPRRRLAGGLYGVVAAAAPVLTSVSSRQELHWDHCIGFTDTAGDHVCVD
;
A
#
# COMPACT_ATOMS: atom_id res chain seq x y z
N MET A 1 -41.31 -39.02 15.07
CA MET A 1 -41.11 -38.18 13.86
C MET A 1 -41.13 -36.72 14.28
N GLN A 2 -39.96 -36.13 14.51
CA GLN A 2 -39.75 -34.69 14.57
C GLN A 2 -38.47 -34.39 13.77
N PRO A 3 -38.47 -33.39 12.88
CA PRO A 3 -37.37 -33.16 11.95
C PRO A 3 -36.20 -32.46 12.64
N VAL A 4 -35.01 -32.96 12.34
CA VAL A 4 -33.71 -32.43 12.73
C VAL A 4 -33.46 -31.11 11.98
N CYS A 5 -33.35 -29.98 12.69
CA CYS A 5 -32.90 -28.71 12.13
C CYS A 5 -31.37 -28.73 11.95
N ALA A 6 -30.93 -28.52 10.72
CA ALA A 6 -29.54 -28.34 10.33
C ALA A 6 -28.93 -27.04 10.92
N PRO A 7 -27.62 -26.98 11.16
CA PRO A 7 -26.95 -25.77 11.65
C PRO A 7 -26.91 -24.65 10.58
N PRO A 8 -26.97 -23.37 10.99
CA PRO A 8 -26.92 -22.24 10.06
C PRO A 8 -25.52 -22.08 9.44
N PRO A 9 -25.41 -21.58 8.19
CA PRO A 9 -24.13 -21.38 7.53
C PRO A 9 -23.35 -20.19 8.15
N PRO A 10 -22.01 -20.20 8.08
CA PRO A 10 -21.17 -19.19 8.71
C PRO A 10 -21.36 -17.82 8.03
N HIS A 11 -21.62 -16.81 8.86
CA HIS A 11 -21.64 -15.40 8.47
C HIS A 11 -20.26 -14.99 7.91
N ARG A 12 -20.14 -14.88 6.57
CA ARG A 12 -19.05 -14.14 5.94
C ARG A 12 -19.36 -12.64 6.05
N GLY A 13 -18.68 -11.96 6.97
CA GLY A 13 -18.78 -10.52 7.15
C GLY A 13 -18.24 -9.70 5.97
N PRO A 14 -18.42 -8.36 5.99
CA PRO A 14 -18.03 -7.44 4.92
C PRO A 14 -16.50 -7.21 4.93
N GLY A 15 -15.72 -8.20 4.50
CA GLY A 15 -14.26 -8.11 4.40
C GLY A 15 -13.73 -7.81 2.99
N TRP A 16 -14.60 -7.81 1.97
CA TRP A 16 -14.18 -7.77 0.56
C TRP A 16 -13.81 -6.36 0.06
N GLY A 17 -14.35 -5.30 0.65
CA GLY A 17 -14.14 -3.93 0.16
C GLY A 17 -12.69 -3.44 0.27
N ALA A 18 -11.98 -3.82 1.34
CA ALA A 18 -10.57 -3.42 1.54
C ALA A 18 -9.60 -4.25 0.67
N ALA A 19 -9.89 -5.54 0.47
CA ALA A 19 -9.08 -6.41 -0.38
C ALA A 19 -9.16 -6.02 -1.87
N VAL A 20 -10.33 -5.59 -2.34
CA VAL A 20 -10.52 -5.10 -3.72
C VAL A 20 -9.75 -3.78 -3.96
N CYS A 21 -9.66 -2.89 -2.96
CA CYS A 21 -8.90 -1.63 -3.07
C CYS A 21 -7.39 -1.86 -3.25
N GLN A 22 -6.83 -2.89 -2.61
CA GLN A 22 -5.38 -3.10 -2.57
C GLN A 22 -4.83 -3.80 -3.84
N CYS A 23 -5.64 -4.64 -4.51
CA CYS A 23 -5.17 -5.45 -5.66
C CYS A 23 -5.38 -4.79 -7.03
N PHE A 24 -6.42 -3.98 -7.24
CA PHE A 24 -6.73 -3.42 -8.57
C PHE A 24 -5.83 -2.25 -8.98
N ILE A 25 -5.47 -1.38 -8.02
CA ILE A 25 -4.71 -0.15 -8.28
C ILE A 25 -3.26 -0.43 -8.76
N PRO A 26 -2.47 -1.34 -8.14
CA PRO A 26 -1.10 -1.56 -8.58
C PRO A 26 -1.00 -2.20 -9.98
N PHE A 27 -1.99 -3.00 -10.38
CA PHE A 27 -1.95 -3.75 -11.63
C PHE A 27 -2.26 -2.89 -12.88
N CYS A 28 -3.31 -2.05 -12.82
CA CYS A 28 -3.59 -1.04 -13.86
C CYS A 28 -2.44 -0.05 -14.03
N ALA A 29 -1.83 0.34 -12.91
CA ALA A 29 -0.82 1.39 -12.92
C ALA A 29 0.55 0.89 -13.41
N HIS A 30 0.86 -0.40 -13.23
CA HIS A 30 2.04 -1.03 -13.80
C HIS A 30 1.88 -1.27 -15.31
N THR A 31 0.68 -1.62 -15.79
CA THR A 31 0.44 -1.95 -17.20
C THR A 31 0.37 -0.73 -18.14
N SER A 32 -0.20 0.40 -17.70
CA SER A 32 -0.41 1.58 -18.57
C SER A 32 0.86 2.27 -19.09
N LEU A 33 1.96 2.27 -18.33
CA LEU A 33 3.16 3.04 -18.67
C LEU A 33 4.46 2.23 -18.62
N ALA A 34 4.50 1.06 -17.97
CA ALA A 34 5.65 0.16 -18.14
C ALA A 34 5.74 -0.34 -19.59
N SER A 35 4.63 -0.46 -20.31
CA SER A 35 4.61 -0.76 -21.76
C SER A 35 5.05 0.42 -22.64
N LEU A 36 4.86 1.67 -22.18
CA LEU A 36 5.38 2.87 -22.87
C LEU A 36 6.88 3.11 -22.61
N ILE A 37 7.42 2.59 -21.51
CA ILE A 37 8.81 2.82 -21.09
C ILE A 37 9.70 1.58 -21.31
N PHE A 38 9.12 0.38 -21.28
CA PHE A 38 9.80 -0.90 -21.46
C PHE A 38 9.31 -1.53 -22.75
N SER A 39 10.15 -1.44 -23.79
CA SER A 39 9.96 -2.17 -25.05
C SER A 39 10.20 -3.66 -24.81
N SER A 40 9.23 -4.36 -24.23
CA SER A 40 9.14 -5.81 -24.40
C SER A 40 8.42 -6.05 -25.72
N PRO A 41 9.03 -6.70 -26.73
CA PRO A 41 8.47 -6.82 -28.08
C PRO A 41 7.19 -7.67 -28.17
N ARG A 42 6.63 -8.10 -27.03
CA ARG A 42 5.52 -9.04 -26.96
C ARG A 42 4.14 -8.39 -26.80
N ILE A 43 4.05 -7.11 -26.43
CA ILE A 43 2.76 -6.42 -26.19
C ILE A 43 2.77 -5.04 -26.84
N SER A 44 1.81 -4.79 -27.73
CA SER A 44 1.62 -3.47 -28.36
C SER A 44 1.13 -2.43 -27.33
N PRO A 45 1.61 -1.17 -27.39
CA PRO A 45 1.16 -0.09 -26.50
C PRO A 45 -0.35 0.09 -26.47
N LEU A 46 -1.03 -0.14 -27.61
CA LEU A 46 -2.49 -0.03 -27.70
C LEU A 46 -3.19 -1.09 -26.82
N HIS A 47 -2.70 -2.33 -26.83
CA HIS A 47 -3.24 -3.40 -25.98
C HIS A 47 -3.05 -3.10 -24.49
N ALA A 48 -1.94 -2.49 -24.11
CA ALA A 48 -1.70 -2.11 -22.72
C ALA A 48 -2.63 -1.00 -22.24
N VAL A 49 -2.87 0.02 -23.08
CA VAL A 49 -3.78 1.13 -22.75
C VAL A 49 -5.22 0.65 -22.70
N THR A 50 -5.68 -0.15 -23.67
CA THR A 50 -7.06 -0.67 -23.67
C THR A 50 -7.30 -1.58 -22.48
N PHE A 51 -6.34 -2.44 -22.13
CA PHE A 51 -6.42 -3.27 -20.93
C PHE A 51 -6.49 -2.44 -19.64
N ALA A 52 -5.65 -1.43 -19.51
CA ALA A 52 -5.66 -0.58 -18.33
C ALA A 52 -6.96 0.21 -18.18
N LEU A 53 -7.54 0.71 -19.28
CA LEU A 53 -8.85 1.35 -19.27
C LEU A 53 -9.97 0.35 -18.92
N ALA A 54 -9.91 -0.85 -19.50
CA ALA A 54 -10.88 -1.92 -19.25
C ALA A 54 -10.87 -2.41 -17.79
N CYS A 55 -9.73 -2.35 -17.09
CA CYS A 55 -9.66 -2.67 -15.67
C CYS A 55 -9.90 -1.45 -14.76
N GLY A 56 -9.41 -0.27 -15.16
CA GLY A 56 -9.45 0.95 -14.35
C GLY A 56 -10.84 1.56 -14.26
N VAL A 57 -11.56 1.67 -15.39
CA VAL A 57 -12.90 2.27 -15.41
C VAL A 57 -13.91 1.46 -14.60
N PRO A 58 -14.02 0.12 -14.78
CA PRO A 58 -14.91 -0.68 -13.93
C PRO A 58 -14.47 -0.71 -12.47
N GLY A 59 -13.16 -0.70 -12.17
CA GLY A 59 -12.66 -0.65 -10.80
C GLY A 59 -13.09 0.63 -10.07
N VAL A 60 -12.93 1.80 -10.70
CA VAL A 60 -13.38 3.09 -10.15
C VAL A 60 -14.91 3.16 -10.06
N ALA A 61 -15.63 2.65 -11.07
CA ALA A 61 -17.08 2.61 -11.06
C ALA A 61 -17.59 1.73 -9.89
N LEU A 62 -16.97 0.57 -9.67
CA LEU A 62 -17.29 -0.31 -8.56
C LEU A 62 -17.02 0.35 -7.20
N LEU A 63 -15.89 1.04 -7.03
CA LEU A 63 -15.62 1.79 -5.79
C LEU A 63 -16.65 2.91 -5.56
N THR A 64 -17.04 3.62 -6.61
CA THR A 64 -17.97 4.75 -6.53
C THR A 64 -19.40 4.28 -6.20
N LEU A 65 -19.87 3.22 -6.86
CA LEU A 65 -21.24 2.72 -6.74
C LEU A 65 -21.44 1.75 -5.56
N ALA A 66 -20.44 0.91 -5.27
CA ALA A 66 -20.55 -0.13 -4.25
C ALA A 66 -20.11 0.32 -2.85
N VAL A 67 -19.14 1.24 -2.78
CA VAL A 67 -18.54 1.68 -1.51
C VAL A 67 -19.03 3.09 -1.16
N ASN A 68 -18.50 4.10 -1.84
CA ASN A 68 -18.97 5.48 -1.77
C ASN A 68 -18.26 6.35 -2.84
N PRO A 69 -18.88 7.48 -3.24
CA PRO A 69 -18.28 8.36 -4.25
C PRO A 69 -16.95 8.99 -3.82
N LEU A 70 -16.73 9.19 -2.52
CA LEU A 70 -15.48 9.77 -2.00
C LEU A 70 -14.27 8.84 -2.20
N THR A 71 -14.41 7.56 -1.85
CA THR A 71 -13.41 6.50 -2.05
C THR A 71 -13.22 6.23 -3.54
N GLY A 72 -14.28 6.30 -4.34
CA GLY A 72 -14.19 6.25 -5.80
C GLY A 72 -13.32 7.37 -6.37
N LEU A 73 -13.55 8.61 -5.93
CA LEU A 73 -12.75 9.79 -6.32
C LEU A 73 -11.28 9.65 -5.87
N LEU A 74 -11.04 9.22 -4.63
CA LEU A 74 -9.69 8.98 -4.11
C LEU A 74 -8.97 7.88 -4.90
N GLY A 75 -9.67 6.81 -5.29
CA GLY A 75 -9.13 5.74 -6.13
C GLY A 75 -8.75 6.24 -7.53
N ALA A 76 -9.64 7.00 -8.18
CA ALA A 76 -9.37 7.62 -9.48
C ALA A 76 -8.16 8.58 -9.42
N LEU A 77 -8.12 9.43 -8.40
CA LEU A 77 -7.00 10.34 -8.14
C LEU A 77 -5.69 9.57 -7.94
N ASN A 78 -5.73 8.46 -7.20
CA ASN A 78 -4.54 7.65 -6.94
C ASN A 78 -3.98 7.00 -8.21
N ILE A 79 -4.87 6.48 -9.08
CA ILE A 79 -4.48 5.93 -10.40
C ILE A 79 -3.80 7.01 -11.23
N PHE A 80 -4.42 8.20 -11.34
CA PHE A 80 -3.86 9.33 -12.07
C PHE A 80 -2.51 9.78 -11.48
N LEU A 81 -2.42 9.95 -10.16
CA LEU A 81 -1.20 10.41 -9.49
C LEU A 81 -0.05 9.42 -9.65
N TYR A 82 -0.31 8.11 -9.58
CA TYR A 82 0.73 7.10 -9.77
C TYR A 82 1.22 7.05 -11.23
N THR A 83 0.29 7.00 -12.17
CA THR A 83 0.60 6.77 -13.59
C THR A 83 1.12 8.04 -14.25
N CYS A 84 0.36 9.13 -14.21
CA CYS A 84 0.66 10.35 -14.94
C CYS A 84 1.69 11.23 -14.23
N CYS A 85 1.77 11.20 -12.90
CA CYS A 85 2.72 12.04 -12.15
C CYS A 85 3.94 11.23 -11.69
N TYR A 86 3.77 10.26 -10.79
CA TYR A 86 4.89 9.58 -10.14
C TYR A 86 5.81 8.85 -11.13
N THR A 87 5.26 8.12 -12.08
CA THR A 87 6.03 7.31 -13.03
C THR A 87 6.99 8.12 -13.90
N PRO A 88 6.58 9.20 -14.60
CA PRO A 88 7.54 10.02 -15.35
C PRO A 88 8.48 10.79 -14.42
N LEU A 89 8.02 11.22 -13.25
CA LEU A 89 8.85 11.97 -12.29
C LEU A 89 10.10 11.19 -11.86
N LYS A 90 10.07 9.85 -11.80
CA LYS A 90 11.24 9.02 -11.45
C LYS A 90 12.48 9.29 -12.31
N ARG A 91 12.29 9.67 -13.59
CA ARG A 91 13.39 9.99 -14.51
C ARG A 91 13.71 11.49 -14.58
N LEU A 92 12.74 12.34 -14.23
CA LEU A 92 12.87 13.79 -14.41
C LEU A 92 13.38 14.51 -13.17
N SER A 93 12.87 14.17 -11.98
CA SER A 93 13.06 14.97 -10.76
C SER A 93 13.06 14.14 -9.48
N ILE A 94 13.71 14.68 -8.45
CA ILE A 94 13.74 14.16 -7.07
C ILE A 94 12.35 14.21 -6.43
N ALA A 95 11.44 15.04 -6.96
CA ALA A 95 10.05 15.13 -6.52
C ALA A 95 9.30 13.79 -6.57
N ASN A 96 9.82 12.80 -7.31
CA ASN A 96 9.26 11.44 -7.34
C ASN A 96 9.07 10.85 -5.93
N THR A 97 9.98 11.11 -4.99
CA THR A 97 9.91 10.50 -3.66
C THR A 97 8.75 11.07 -2.85
N TRP A 98 8.49 12.38 -2.98
CA TRP A 98 7.38 13.04 -2.32
C TRP A 98 6.03 12.64 -2.92
N VAL A 99 5.92 12.63 -4.25
CA VAL A 99 4.69 12.21 -4.94
C VAL A 99 4.40 10.74 -4.70
N GLY A 100 5.43 9.87 -4.73
CA GLY A 100 5.30 8.46 -4.40
C GLY A 100 4.82 8.23 -2.97
N ALA A 101 5.30 9.03 -2.01
CA ALA A 101 4.83 8.96 -0.63
C ALA A 101 3.36 9.36 -0.48
N VAL A 102 2.88 10.37 -1.23
CA VAL A 102 1.46 10.74 -1.28
C VAL A 102 0.62 9.58 -1.82
N VAL A 103 1.05 8.97 -2.92
CA VAL A 103 0.38 7.78 -3.48
C VAL A 103 0.30 6.65 -2.44
N GLY A 104 1.38 6.39 -1.70
CA GLY A 104 1.38 5.36 -0.65
C GLY A 104 0.53 5.71 0.58
N ALA A 105 0.22 6.99 0.80
CA ALA A 105 -0.60 7.47 1.91
C ALA A 105 -2.11 7.44 1.62
N ILE A 106 -2.52 7.41 0.35
CA ILE A 106 -3.92 7.39 -0.06
C ILE A 106 -4.63 6.07 0.31
N PRO A 107 -4.04 4.86 0.15
CA PRO A 107 -4.75 3.60 0.44
C PRO A 107 -5.30 3.47 1.88
N PRO A 108 -4.58 3.83 2.95
CA PRO A 108 -5.16 3.85 4.30
C PRO A 108 -6.33 4.84 4.44
N VAL A 109 -6.23 6.01 3.79
CA VAL A 109 -7.31 7.00 3.78
C VAL A 109 -8.53 6.44 3.06
N MET A 110 -8.33 5.79 1.91
CA MET A 110 -9.38 5.07 1.18
C MET A 110 -10.03 3.97 2.03
N GLY A 111 -9.23 3.22 2.79
CA GLY A 111 -9.74 2.21 3.71
C GLY A 111 -10.62 2.81 4.81
N TRP A 112 -10.24 3.97 5.34
CA TRP A 112 -11.05 4.71 6.31
C TRP A 112 -12.35 5.22 5.69
N THR A 113 -12.25 5.94 4.57
CA THR A 113 -13.44 6.49 3.90
C THR A 113 -14.37 5.39 3.41
N ALA A 114 -13.85 4.21 3.07
CA ALA A 114 -14.68 3.05 2.73
C ALA A 114 -15.55 2.57 3.90
N ALA A 115 -15.05 2.66 5.14
CA ALA A 115 -15.77 2.25 6.34
C ALA A 115 -16.69 3.35 6.90
N THR A 116 -16.28 4.62 6.86
CA THR A 116 -17.01 5.73 7.49
C THR A 116 -17.83 6.56 6.51
N GLY A 117 -17.51 6.55 5.23
CA GLY A 117 -18.12 7.42 4.21
C GLY A 117 -17.69 8.89 4.28
N CYS A 118 -16.82 9.27 5.23
CA CYS A 118 -16.39 10.65 5.46
C CYS A 118 -14.87 10.75 5.68
N LEU A 119 -14.30 11.90 5.33
CA LEU A 119 -12.89 12.20 5.56
C LEU A 119 -12.73 12.85 6.95
N GLU A 120 -12.36 12.04 7.94
CA GLU A 120 -12.16 12.48 9.32
C GLU A 120 -10.66 12.74 9.62
N PRO A 121 -10.32 13.55 10.64
CA PRO A 121 -8.93 13.79 11.03
C PRO A 121 -8.13 12.51 11.31
N GLY A 122 -8.78 11.46 11.82
CA GLY A 122 -8.16 10.14 12.01
C GLY A 122 -7.68 9.47 10.72
N ALA A 123 -8.43 9.64 9.62
CA ALA A 123 -8.04 9.13 8.30
C ALA A 123 -6.77 9.82 7.80
N LEU A 124 -6.73 11.16 7.92
CA LEU A 124 -5.58 11.97 7.53
C LEU A 124 -4.35 11.64 8.39
N LEU A 125 -4.54 11.39 9.68
CA LEU A 125 -3.43 10.99 10.56
C LEU A 125 -2.87 9.61 10.16
N LEU A 126 -3.73 8.64 9.85
CA LEU A 126 -3.29 7.33 9.38
C LEU A 126 -2.53 7.44 8.05
N GLY A 127 -3.03 8.27 7.14
CA GLY A 127 -2.31 8.63 5.92
C GLY A 127 -0.96 9.29 6.21
N ALA A 128 -0.89 10.23 7.16
CA ALA A 128 0.33 10.92 7.56
C ALA A 128 1.35 9.98 8.21
N LEU A 129 0.91 9.01 9.01
CA LEU A 129 1.77 7.97 9.58
C LEU A 129 2.42 7.14 8.47
N LEU A 130 1.63 6.65 7.51
CA LEU A 130 2.19 5.91 6.36
C LEU A 130 3.06 6.79 5.47
N TYR A 131 2.67 8.05 5.25
CA TYR A 131 3.46 9.01 4.51
C TYR A 131 4.84 9.18 5.15
N SER A 132 4.89 9.45 6.46
CA SER A 132 6.14 9.67 7.18
C SER A 132 6.99 8.40 7.25
N TRP A 133 6.37 7.24 7.47
CA TRP A 133 7.08 5.96 7.54
C TRP A 133 7.80 5.56 6.24
N GLN A 134 7.24 5.92 5.08
CA GLN A 134 7.84 5.59 3.79
C GLN A 134 9.24 6.20 3.59
N PHE A 135 9.53 7.36 4.20
CA PHE A 135 10.82 8.03 4.00
C PHE A 135 12.01 7.27 4.59
N PRO A 136 12.06 6.91 5.89
CA PRO A 136 13.17 6.10 6.40
C PRO A 136 13.28 4.75 5.70
N HIS A 137 12.15 4.14 5.29
CA HIS A 137 12.14 2.90 4.53
C HIS A 137 12.78 3.03 3.15
N PHE A 138 12.23 3.91 2.30
CA PHE A 138 12.67 4.07 0.92
C PHE A 138 14.03 4.76 0.80
N ASN A 139 14.34 5.73 1.67
CA ASN A 139 15.65 6.39 1.64
C ASN A 139 16.78 5.43 2.05
N ALA A 140 16.53 4.53 3.00
CA ALA A 140 17.49 3.50 3.38
C ALA A 140 17.68 2.46 2.26
N LEU A 141 16.59 2.03 1.61
CA LEU A 141 16.64 1.12 0.47
C LEU A 141 17.41 1.72 -0.72
N SER A 142 17.02 2.95 -1.11
CA SER A 142 17.63 3.63 -2.26
C SER A 142 19.08 4.03 -2.04
N TRP A 143 19.54 4.08 -0.79
CA TRP A 143 20.95 4.25 -0.47
C TRP A 143 21.79 3.03 -0.87
N ASN A 144 21.28 1.82 -0.59
CA ASN A 144 21.97 0.57 -0.94
C ASN A 144 21.96 0.30 -2.44
N LEU A 145 20.88 0.70 -3.14
CA LEU A 145 20.69 0.49 -4.58
C LEU A 145 21.12 1.70 -5.44
N ARG A 146 21.88 2.64 -4.87
CA ARG A 146 22.25 3.90 -5.55
C ARG A 146 22.99 3.69 -6.87
N GLU A 147 23.85 2.67 -6.92
CA GLU A 147 24.66 2.35 -8.10
C GLU A 147 23.76 1.84 -9.24
N ASP A 148 22.82 0.95 -8.93
CA ASP A 148 21.85 0.45 -9.90
C ASP A 148 20.89 1.54 -10.40
N TYR A 149 20.45 2.43 -9.50
CA TYR A 149 19.63 3.58 -9.90
C TYR A 149 20.39 4.55 -10.82
N SER A 150 21.68 4.76 -10.55
CA SER A 150 22.53 5.60 -11.41
C SER A 150 22.73 4.97 -12.79
N ARG A 151 22.95 3.65 -12.86
CA ARG A 151 23.05 2.88 -14.12
C ARG A 151 21.75 2.89 -14.91
N GLY A 152 20.61 2.84 -14.23
CA GLY A 152 19.28 2.93 -14.85
C GLY A 152 18.84 4.34 -15.24
N GLY A 153 19.70 5.36 -15.07
CA GLY A 153 19.38 6.76 -15.41
C GLY A 153 18.30 7.39 -14.52
N TYR A 154 18.03 6.82 -13.34
CA TYR A 154 17.01 7.34 -12.42
C TYR A 154 17.55 8.47 -11.55
N ARG A 155 16.79 9.57 -11.46
CA ARG A 155 17.14 10.75 -10.66
C ARG A 155 16.61 10.62 -9.23
N MET A 156 17.13 9.65 -8.49
CA MET A 156 16.76 9.42 -7.09
C MET A 156 17.48 10.36 -6.13
N MET A 157 16.83 10.63 -4.99
CA MET A 157 17.38 11.51 -3.95
C MET A 157 18.72 10.98 -3.42
N SER A 158 18.88 9.66 -3.30
CA SER A 158 20.12 9.03 -2.84
C SER A 158 21.30 9.22 -3.81
N VAL A 159 21.03 9.37 -5.11
CA VAL A 159 22.05 9.54 -6.16
C VAL A 159 22.41 11.02 -6.34
N THR A 160 21.39 11.87 -6.52
CA THR A 160 21.60 13.29 -6.86
C THR A 160 21.87 14.17 -5.63
N HIS A 161 21.20 13.90 -4.50
CA HIS A 161 21.25 14.73 -3.29
C HIS A 161 21.37 13.86 -2.02
N PRO A 162 22.49 13.16 -1.83
CA PRO A 162 22.66 12.22 -0.71
C PRO A 162 22.51 12.87 0.67
N GLY A 163 22.90 14.14 0.82
CA GLY A 163 22.69 14.89 2.07
C GLY A 163 21.21 15.17 2.37
N LEU A 164 20.39 15.41 1.35
CA LEU A 164 18.95 15.57 1.52
C LEU A 164 18.28 14.25 1.89
N CYS A 165 18.68 13.15 1.25
CA CYS A 165 18.19 11.79 1.54
C CYS A 165 18.33 11.44 3.03
N LYS A 166 19.50 11.70 3.61
CA LYS A 166 19.79 11.47 5.03
C LYS A 166 18.97 12.37 5.95
N ARG A 167 18.87 13.66 5.64
CA ARG A 167 18.07 14.62 6.43
C ARG A 167 16.59 14.29 6.42
N VAL A 168 16.04 13.92 5.26
CA VAL A 168 14.63 13.55 5.10
C VAL A 168 14.33 12.28 5.88
N ALA A 169 15.18 11.25 5.78
CA ALA A 169 15.01 10.01 6.56
C ALA A 169 14.96 10.30 8.07
N LEU A 170 15.86 11.14 8.58
CA LEU A 170 15.90 11.53 9.99
C LEU A 170 14.66 12.34 10.40
N ARG A 171 14.31 13.39 9.65
CA ARG A 171 13.16 14.26 9.94
C ARG A 171 11.86 13.47 10.03
N HIS A 172 11.62 12.55 9.10
CA HIS A 172 10.41 11.73 9.10
C HIS A 172 10.41 10.63 10.15
N SER A 173 11.59 10.10 10.54
CA SER A 173 11.69 9.18 11.67
C SER A 173 11.32 9.87 12.99
N LEU A 174 11.81 11.09 13.21
CA LEU A 174 11.42 11.91 14.36
C LEU A 174 9.96 12.36 14.25
N GLY A 175 9.50 12.66 13.04
CA GLY A 175 8.11 13.00 12.74
C GLY A 175 7.13 11.89 13.14
N LEU A 176 7.51 10.61 13.04
CA LEU A 176 6.67 9.49 13.50
C LEU A 176 6.42 9.54 15.01
N VAL A 177 7.37 10.01 15.82
CA VAL A 177 7.17 10.22 17.26
C VAL A 177 6.09 11.29 17.46
N GLY A 178 6.21 12.43 16.77
CA GLY A 178 5.24 13.52 16.84
C GLY A 178 3.85 13.12 16.36
N LEU A 179 3.75 12.41 15.23
CA LEU A 179 2.48 11.92 14.70
C LEU A 179 1.83 10.88 15.62
N SER A 180 2.63 10.02 16.26
CA SER A 180 2.11 9.07 17.25
C SER A 180 1.60 9.77 18.51
N ALA A 181 2.24 10.88 18.92
CA ALA A 181 1.79 11.73 20.02
C ALA A 181 0.53 12.54 19.69
N LEU A 182 0.29 12.84 18.41
CA LEU A 182 -0.95 13.50 17.96
C LEU A 182 -2.15 12.54 17.88
N ALA A 183 -1.93 11.23 17.88
CA ALA A 183 -3.00 10.25 17.73
C ALA A 183 -4.08 10.28 18.82
N PRO A 184 -3.77 10.52 20.10
CA PRO A 184 -4.80 10.73 21.13
C PRO A 184 -5.54 12.07 20.99
N ALA A 185 -4.89 13.11 20.47
CA ALA A 185 -5.47 14.44 20.31
C ALA A 185 -6.59 14.49 19.26
N VAL A 186 -6.55 13.59 18.27
CA VAL A 186 -7.61 13.41 17.26
C VAL A 186 -8.62 12.32 17.62
N ASP A 187 -8.65 11.89 18.89
CA ASP A 187 -9.53 10.82 19.41
C ASP A 187 -9.38 9.46 18.70
N LEU A 188 -8.27 9.22 17.99
CA LEU A 188 -8.02 7.96 17.28
C LEU A 188 -7.60 6.84 18.23
N THR A 189 -6.76 7.17 19.21
CA THR A 189 -6.17 6.21 20.16
C THR A 189 -6.25 6.73 21.59
N THR A 190 -6.06 5.83 22.55
CA THR A 190 -5.96 6.18 23.97
C THR A 190 -4.59 6.83 24.26
N TRP A 191 -4.49 7.65 25.31
CA TRP A 191 -3.22 8.25 25.77
C TRP A 191 -2.12 7.22 26.11
N ALA A 192 -2.46 5.94 26.26
CA ALA A 192 -1.49 4.84 26.37
C ALA A 192 -0.70 4.60 25.07
N PHE A 193 -1.28 4.87 23.90
CA PHE A 193 -0.66 4.62 22.59
C PHE A 193 0.69 5.33 22.39
N PRO A 194 0.84 6.65 22.63
CA PRO A 194 2.13 7.30 22.48
C PRO A 194 3.18 6.76 23.46
N VAL A 195 2.78 6.30 24.65
CA VAL A 195 3.70 5.72 25.64
C VAL A 195 4.20 4.35 25.18
N VAL A 196 3.29 3.47 24.74
CA VAL A 196 3.62 2.10 24.32
C VAL A 196 4.35 2.08 22.97
N SER A 197 4.03 3.01 22.05
CA SER A 197 4.71 3.12 20.75
C SER A 197 6.05 3.87 20.82
N LEU A 198 6.34 4.58 21.93
CA LEU A 198 7.55 5.37 22.09
C LEU A 198 8.84 4.56 21.89
N PRO A 199 9.04 3.37 22.48
CA PRO A 199 10.28 2.61 22.32
C PRO A 199 10.55 2.24 20.87
N ILE A 200 9.51 1.87 20.12
CA ILE A 200 9.59 1.47 18.72
C ILE A 200 9.91 2.67 17.83
N ASN A 201 9.28 3.83 18.08
CA ASN A 201 9.54 5.07 17.36
C ASN A 201 10.92 5.68 17.70
N LEU A 202 11.38 5.55 18.94
CA LEU A 202 12.73 5.95 19.35
C LEU A 202 13.80 5.06 18.72
N TYR A 203 13.54 3.75 18.60
CA TYR A 203 14.49 2.82 17.99
C TYR A 203 14.73 3.12 16.50
N ILE A 204 13.67 3.34 15.72
CA ILE A 204 13.83 3.74 14.31
C ILE A 204 14.51 5.12 14.19
N SER A 205 14.19 6.05 15.10
CA SER A 205 14.84 7.37 15.15
C SER A 205 16.33 7.28 15.46
N TYR A 206 16.72 6.42 16.41
CA TYR A 206 18.11 6.14 16.74
C TYR A 206 18.88 5.59 15.52
N LEU A 207 18.29 4.62 14.80
CA LEU A 207 18.90 4.10 13.58
C LEU A 207 18.99 5.17 12.47
N ALA A 208 18.00 6.06 12.37
CA ALA A 208 18.04 7.18 11.44
C ALA A 208 19.13 8.21 11.79
N VAL A 209 19.34 8.51 13.08
CA VAL A 209 20.47 9.35 13.54
C VAL A 209 21.80 8.68 13.21
N ARG A 210 21.92 7.38 13.46
CA ARG A 210 23.13 6.61 13.11
C ARG A 210 23.41 6.63 11.60
N PHE A 211 22.37 6.49 10.77
CA PHE A 211 22.47 6.60 9.32
C PHE A 211 22.82 8.02 8.86
N TYR A 212 22.32 9.05 9.56
CA TYR A 212 22.63 10.45 9.29
C TYR A 212 24.12 10.76 9.49
N HIS A 213 24.70 10.31 10.61
CA HIS A 213 26.12 10.51 10.92
C HIS A 213 27.06 9.57 10.15
N LYS A 214 26.73 8.27 10.07
CA LYS A 214 27.55 7.24 9.40
C LYS A 214 26.74 6.53 8.34
N SER A 215 26.80 7.04 7.11
CA SER A 215 25.98 6.58 5.99
C SER A 215 26.57 5.39 5.23
N ASP A 216 26.85 4.30 5.95
CA ASP A 216 27.37 3.05 5.40
C ASP A 216 26.23 2.13 4.94
N ARG A 217 26.52 1.23 3.98
CA ARG A 217 25.56 0.21 3.51
C ARG A 217 24.98 -0.63 4.66
N SER A 218 25.80 -0.93 5.67
CA SER A 218 25.36 -1.66 6.87
C SER A 218 24.31 -0.89 7.70
N ASN A 219 24.53 0.41 7.93
CA ASN A 219 23.59 1.23 8.71
C ASN A 219 22.29 1.48 7.92
N ALA A 220 22.39 1.70 6.61
CA ALA A 220 21.23 1.78 5.72
C ALA A 220 20.39 0.49 5.76
N ARG A 221 21.04 -0.68 5.66
CA ARG A 221 20.36 -1.98 5.72
C ARG A 221 19.65 -2.20 7.07
N LYS A 222 20.28 -1.81 8.19
CA LYS A 222 19.65 -1.87 9.53
C LYS A 222 18.40 -0.99 9.62
N LEU A 223 18.47 0.25 9.11
CA LEU A 223 17.32 1.17 9.09
C LEU A 223 16.18 0.61 8.21
N PHE A 224 16.51 0.06 7.05
CA PHE A 224 15.54 -0.59 6.15
C PHE A 224 14.84 -1.77 6.83
N PHE A 225 15.58 -2.74 7.38
CA PHE A 225 14.97 -3.87 8.09
C PHE A 225 14.18 -3.43 9.32
N CYS A 226 14.65 -2.41 10.04
CA CYS A 226 13.89 -1.83 11.14
C CYS A 226 12.53 -1.30 10.68
N SER A 227 12.49 -0.58 9.56
CA SER A 227 11.24 -0.02 9.05
C SER A 227 10.23 -1.10 8.66
N LEU A 228 10.67 -2.28 8.18
CA LEU A 228 9.79 -3.38 7.77
C LEU A 228 8.94 -3.92 8.92
N TRP A 229 9.53 -4.14 10.10
CA TRP A 229 8.78 -4.61 11.26
C TRP A 229 8.17 -3.46 12.08
N HIS A 230 8.72 -2.24 11.99
CA HIS A 230 8.19 -1.05 12.67
C HIS A 230 6.75 -0.74 12.25
N LEU A 231 6.43 -0.77 10.95
CA LEU A 231 5.07 -0.47 10.47
C LEU A 231 4.00 -1.43 10.99
N PRO A 232 4.11 -2.76 10.84
CA PRO A 232 3.09 -3.68 11.34
C PRO A 232 2.97 -3.60 12.86
N MET A 233 4.07 -3.40 13.59
CA MET A 233 4.01 -3.19 15.04
C MET A 233 3.29 -1.89 15.40
N LEU A 234 3.59 -0.77 14.74
CA LEU A 234 2.94 0.51 15.02
C LEU A 234 1.44 0.46 14.72
N LEU A 235 1.05 -0.17 13.60
CA LEU A 235 -0.36 -0.35 13.25
C LEU A 235 -1.08 -1.30 14.22
N LEU A 236 -0.43 -2.38 14.66
CA LEU A 236 -0.98 -3.29 15.67
C LEU A 236 -1.19 -2.56 17.01
N LEU A 237 -0.21 -1.77 17.45
CA LEU A 237 -0.34 -0.96 18.65
C LEU A 237 -1.49 0.05 18.53
N ALA A 238 -1.65 0.68 17.36
CA ALA A 238 -2.75 1.61 17.12
C ALA A 238 -4.12 0.89 17.18
N LEU A 239 -4.20 -0.34 16.71
CA LEU A 239 -5.41 -1.18 16.80
C LEU A 239 -5.71 -1.60 18.24
N THR A 240 -4.71 -2.04 19.02
CA THR A 240 -4.91 -2.44 20.42
C THR A 240 -5.28 -1.29 21.34
N CYS A 241 -4.77 -0.08 21.06
CA CYS A 241 -5.05 1.12 21.84
C CYS A 241 -6.21 1.95 21.28
N LYS A 242 -6.98 1.42 20.33
CA LYS A 242 -8.08 2.12 19.66
C LYS A 242 -9.16 2.48 20.68
N LYS A 243 -9.55 3.75 20.71
CA LYS A 243 -10.63 4.25 21.56
C LYS A 243 -11.99 3.78 20.99
N PRO A 244 -12.92 3.23 21.79
CA PRO A 244 -14.26 2.92 21.32
C PRO A 244 -14.97 4.20 20.84
N ARG A 245 -15.61 4.15 19.66
CA ARG A 245 -16.40 5.27 19.14
C ARG A 245 -17.63 5.44 20.04
N ARG A 246 -17.84 6.66 20.55
CA ARG A 246 -18.86 6.99 21.56
C ARG A 246 -20.32 6.87 21.06
N ASP A 247 -20.52 6.59 19.77
CA ASP A 247 -21.83 6.61 19.07
C ASP A 247 -22.33 5.20 18.64
N ALA A 248 -21.79 4.12 19.23
CA ALA A 248 -22.13 2.75 18.83
C ALA A 248 -23.56 2.28 19.19
N ASP A 249 -24.39 3.14 19.79
CA ASP A 249 -25.79 2.84 20.15
C ASP A 249 -26.84 3.34 19.13
N ALA A 250 -26.45 3.93 18.00
CA ALA A 250 -27.39 4.28 16.94
C ALA A 250 -27.55 3.11 15.94
N PRO A 251 -28.77 2.55 15.75
CA PRO A 251 -28.99 1.47 14.80
C PRO A 251 -28.66 1.94 13.38
N ALA A 252 -27.69 1.28 12.73
CA ALA A 252 -27.26 1.61 11.37
C ALA A 252 -28.44 1.49 10.37
N PRO A 253 -28.67 2.48 9.48
CA PRO A 253 -29.70 2.37 8.46
C PRO A 253 -29.31 1.27 7.47
N ARG A 254 -30.12 0.21 7.40
CA ARG A 254 -29.98 -0.88 6.41
C ARG A 254 -30.12 -0.31 4.99
N ARG A 255 -29.02 0.05 4.34
CA ARG A 255 -29.02 0.28 2.88
C ARG A 255 -29.14 -1.05 2.16
N ARG A 256 -30.37 -1.41 1.76
CA ARG A 256 -30.65 -2.44 0.74
C ARG A 256 -30.14 -1.93 -0.62
N LEU A 257 -28.99 -2.41 -1.07
CA LEU A 257 -28.55 -2.31 -2.47
C LEU A 257 -28.05 -3.69 -2.92
N ALA A 258 -28.96 -4.65 -2.98
CA ALA A 258 -28.67 -6.04 -3.33
C ALA A 258 -29.20 -6.45 -4.73
N GLY A 259 -29.62 -5.51 -5.58
CA GLY A 259 -30.19 -5.82 -6.90
C GLY A 259 -29.19 -5.73 -8.06
N GLY A 260 -28.55 -4.58 -8.24
CA GLY A 260 -27.69 -4.33 -9.41
C GLY A 260 -26.23 -4.77 -9.27
N LEU A 261 -25.75 -4.97 -8.04
CA LEU A 261 -24.34 -5.23 -7.73
C LEU A 261 -23.90 -6.64 -8.11
N TYR A 262 -24.80 -7.62 -8.07
CA TYR A 262 -24.50 -9.01 -8.45
C TYR A 262 -24.23 -9.16 -9.95
N GLY A 263 -24.86 -8.37 -10.81
CA GLY A 263 -24.64 -8.44 -12.26
C GLY A 263 -23.25 -7.98 -12.71
N VAL A 264 -22.73 -6.91 -12.11
CA VAL A 264 -21.41 -6.35 -12.46
C VAL A 264 -20.27 -7.19 -11.87
N VAL A 265 -20.42 -7.69 -10.63
CA VAL A 265 -19.42 -8.56 -9.99
C VAL A 265 -19.37 -9.94 -10.66
N ALA A 266 -20.51 -10.51 -11.04
CA ALA A 266 -20.55 -11.79 -11.75
C ALA A 266 -19.94 -11.72 -13.16
N ALA A 267 -20.07 -10.59 -13.86
CA ALA A 267 -19.48 -10.39 -15.18
C ALA A 267 -17.93 -10.27 -15.15
N ALA A 268 -17.34 -9.82 -14.04
CA ALA A 268 -15.89 -9.62 -13.90
C ALA A 268 -15.13 -10.86 -13.39
N ALA A 269 -15.82 -11.81 -12.77
CA ALA A 269 -15.22 -13.01 -12.18
C ALA A 269 -14.44 -13.93 -13.16
N PRO A 270 -14.88 -14.17 -14.42
CA PRO A 270 -14.16 -15.06 -15.33
C PRO A 270 -12.84 -14.46 -15.87
N VAL A 271 -12.74 -13.13 -15.94
CA VAL A 271 -11.52 -12.44 -16.39
C VAL A 271 -10.43 -12.53 -15.31
N LEU A 272 -10.82 -12.39 -14.04
CA LEU A 272 -9.91 -12.40 -12.89
C LEU A 272 -9.24 -13.76 -12.66
N THR A 273 -9.96 -14.87 -12.84
CA THR A 273 -9.39 -16.23 -12.69
C THR A 273 -8.45 -16.61 -13.84
N SER A 274 -8.64 -16.08 -15.05
CA SER A 274 -7.75 -16.35 -16.19
C SER A 274 -6.42 -15.59 -16.14
N VAL A 275 -6.40 -14.41 -15.49
CA VAL A 275 -5.19 -13.57 -15.35
C VAL A 275 -4.33 -14.08 -14.19
N SER A 276 -4.94 -14.48 -13.06
CA SER A 276 -4.21 -15.00 -11.90
C SER A 276 -3.43 -16.28 -12.22
N SER A 277 -4.01 -17.21 -12.99
CA SER A 277 -3.37 -18.49 -13.32
C SER A 277 -2.17 -18.35 -14.28
N ARG A 278 -2.17 -17.35 -15.17
CA ARG A 278 -0.97 -17.03 -16.00
C ARG A 278 0.13 -16.32 -15.22
N GLN A 279 -0.20 -15.75 -14.06
CA GLN A 279 0.73 -14.94 -13.28
C GLN A 279 1.61 -15.83 -12.39
N GLU A 280 1.08 -16.91 -11.80
CA GLU A 280 1.89 -17.90 -11.05
C GLU A 280 2.97 -18.54 -11.94
N LEU A 281 2.61 -18.93 -13.16
CA LEU A 281 3.55 -19.50 -14.15
C LEU A 281 4.69 -18.55 -14.56
N HIS A 282 4.51 -17.23 -14.47
CA HIS A 282 5.55 -16.27 -14.84
C HIS A 282 6.49 -15.93 -13.67
N TRP A 283 5.99 -15.99 -12.42
CA TRP A 283 6.79 -15.77 -11.22
C TRP A 283 7.74 -16.92 -10.92
N ASP A 284 7.31 -18.17 -11.12
CA ASP A 284 8.18 -19.35 -10.96
C ASP A 284 9.36 -19.35 -11.93
N HIS A 285 9.19 -18.74 -13.11
CA HIS A 285 10.25 -18.64 -14.11
C HIS A 285 11.23 -17.47 -13.87
N CYS A 286 10.85 -16.49 -13.05
CA CYS A 286 11.67 -15.31 -12.73
C CYS A 286 12.37 -15.40 -11.37
N ILE A 287 11.83 -16.19 -10.44
CA ILE A 287 12.46 -16.48 -9.14
C ILE A 287 13.13 -17.85 -9.24
N GLY A 288 14.24 -17.90 -9.97
CA GLY A 288 15.17 -19.04 -9.93
C GLY A 288 15.87 -19.11 -8.58
N PHE A 289 15.16 -19.56 -7.55
CA PHE A 289 15.73 -20.15 -6.34
C PHE A 289 15.58 -21.66 -6.49
N THR A 290 16.43 -22.27 -7.32
CA THR A 290 16.64 -23.72 -7.25
C THR A 290 17.43 -23.98 -5.98
N ASP A 291 16.71 -24.37 -4.92
CA ASP A 291 17.28 -25.06 -3.78
C ASP A 291 17.97 -26.33 -4.28
N THR A 292 19.29 -26.39 -4.09
CA THR A 292 20.06 -27.61 -4.08
C THR A 292 19.76 -28.37 -2.79
N ALA A 293 18.99 -29.46 -2.86
CA ALA A 293 19.15 -30.65 -1.99
C ALA A 293 18.17 -31.77 -2.36
N GLY A 294 18.70 -32.92 -2.78
CA GLY A 294 18.35 -34.21 -2.18
C GLY A 294 17.14 -34.99 -2.72
N ASP A 295 17.46 -35.89 -3.65
CA ASP A 295 17.09 -37.31 -3.66
C ASP A 295 15.77 -37.85 -4.26
N HIS A 296 16.02 -38.94 -5.02
CA HIS A 296 15.15 -40.00 -5.56
C HIS A 296 14.41 -39.69 -6.88
N VAL A 297 14.36 -40.54 -7.92
CA VAL A 297 14.97 -41.81 -8.40
C VAL A 297 14.07 -42.25 -9.59
N CYS A 298 14.60 -43.08 -10.50
CA CYS A 298 13.97 -43.77 -11.66
C CYS A 298 14.00 -42.99 -12.98
N VAL A 299 14.92 -43.26 -13.92
CA VAL A 299 15.21 -44.49 -14.71
C VAL A 299 14.28 -44.64 -15.92
N ASP A 300 14.96 -44.75 -17.08
CA ASP A 300 14.57 -44.98 -18.48
C ASP A 300 13.93 -43.84 -19.28
#